data_AF-A0AB33KWZ7-F1
#
_entry.id   AF-A0AB33KWZ7-F1
#
_cell.length_a   1.000
_cell.length_b   1.000
_cell.length_c   1.000
_cell.angle_alpha   90.00
_cell.angle_beta   90.00
_cell.angle_gamma   90.00
#
_symmetry.space_group_name_H-M   'P 1'
#
loop_
_entity.id
_entity.type
_entity.pdbx_description
1 polymer ?
#
loop_
_entity_poly.entity_id
_entity_poly.type
_entity_poly.pdbx_seq_one_letter_code
_entity_poly.pdbx_strand_id
1 'polypeptide(L)'
;MEQKHPLPPFTLETAKQKIQLAEDAWNSQNPEKIALAYTIDSEWRNRDTFVNGREEIINFLSKKWQNELNYKLKKEYWAHSENRIAVRFEYEYQNKEGKWYRAYGNENWEFDNNGQMKKRYASINDLEIEETDRYL
;
A
#
# COMPACT_ATOMS: atom_id res chain seq x y z
N MET A 1 -9.47 -2.84 -21.70
CA MET A 1 -8.80 -2.87 -20.38
C MET A 1 -9.54 -1.91 -19.46
N GLU A 2 -9.80 -2.29 -18.22
CA GLU A 2 -10.51 -1.43 -17.25
C GLU A 2 -9.57 -0.31 -16.76
N GLN A 3 -10.02 0.94 -16.85
CA GLN A 3 -9.26 2.10 -16.36
C GLN A 3 -9.51 2.31 -14.86
N LYS A 4 -8.43 2.52 -14.09
CA LYS A 4 -8.48 2.85 -12.66
C LYS A 4 -8.10 4.31 -12.48
N HIS A 5 -9.09 5.20 -12.56
CA HIS A 5 -8.89 6.63 -12.31
C HIS A 5 -8.46 6.90 -10.85
N PRO A 6 -7.70 7.97 -10.58
CA PRO A 6 -7.08 8.90 -11.53
C PRO A 6 -5.98 8.28 -12.41
N LEU A 7 -5.82 8.79 -13.63
CA LEU A 7 -4.81 8.36 -14.61
C LEU A 7 -3.59 9.30 -14.63
N PRO A 8 -2.39 8.81 -14.96
CA PRO A 8 -1.22 9.66 -15.18
C PRO A 8 -1.30 10.44 -16.52
N PRO A 9 -0.57 11.56 -16.68
CA PRO A 9 0.28 12.20 -15.68
C PRO A 9 -0.54 12.85 -14.56
N PHE A 10 -0.05 12.74 -13.32
CA PHE A 10 -0.76 13.26 -12.16
C PHE A 10 -0.55 14.76 -11.96
N THR A 11 -1.60 15.41 -11.45
CA THR A 11 -1.54 16.69 -10.75
C THR A 11 -1.43 16.44 -9.24
N LEU A 12 -1.13 17.47 -8.45
CA LEU A 12 -1.13 17.35 -6.98
C LEU A 12 -2.48 16.82 -6.43
N GLU A 13 -3.59 17.33 -6.96
CA GLU A 13 -4.94 16.92 -6.56
C GLU A 13 -5.20 15.45 -6.88
N THR A 14 -4.93 15.03 -8.11
CA THR A 14 -5.17 13.66 -8.55
C THR A 14 -4.19 12.67 -7.92
N ALA A 15 -2.95 13.08 -7.62
CA ALA A 15 -2.00 12.28 -6.85
C ALA A 15 -2.50 12.03 -5.42
N LYS A 16 -2.98 13.07 -4.73
CA LYS A 16 -3.59 12.94 -3.39
C LYS A 16 -4.83 12.05 -3.42
N GLN A 17 -5.69 12.22 -4.42
CA GLN A 17 -6.85 11.34 -4.62
C GLN A 17 -6.42 9.88 -4.85
N LYS A 18 -5.38 9.64 -5.66
CA LYS A 18 -4.83 8.29 -5.91
C LYS A 18 -4.32 7.65 -4.62
N ILE A 19 -3.66 8.43 -3.76
CA ILE A 19 -3.16 7.99 -2.45
C ILE A 19 -4.32 7.63 -1.52
N GLN A 20 -5.36 8.46 -1.42
CA GLN A 20 -6.51 8.19 -0.57
C GLN A 20 -7.26 6.93 -1.02
N LEU A 21 -7.48 6.75 -2.32
CA LEU A 21 -8.09 5.53 -2.86
C LEU A 21 -7.27 4.26 -2.53
N ALA A 22 -5.93 4.38 -2.54
CA ALA A 22 -5.06 3.28 -2.12
C ALA A 22 -5.13 3.05 -0.60
N GLU A 23 -5.19 4.09 0.22
CA GLU A 23 -5.41 3.98 1.67
C GLU A 23 -6.72 3.23 1.97
N ASP A 24 -7.84 3.67 1.37
CA ASP A 24 -9.16 3.08 1.57
C ASP A 24 -9.19 1.61 1.13
N ALA A 25 -8.56 1.29 0.00
CA ALA A 25 -8.47 -0.08 -0.49
C ALA A 25 -7.70 -0.97 0.50
N TRP A 26 -6.54 -0.52 0.99
CA TRP A 26 -5.73 -1.29 1.93
C TRP A 26 -6.41 -1.45 3.29
N ASN A 27 -7.12 -0.43 3.78
CA ASN A 27 -7.91 -0.51 5.01
C ASN A 27 -9.12 -1.46 4.90
N SER A 28 -9.56 -1.83 3.70
CA SER A 28 -10.58 -2.87 3.53
C SER A 28 -10.07 -4.29 3.83
N GLN A 29 -8.74 -4.48 3.89
CA GLN A 29 -8.08 -5.76 4.14
C GLN A 29 -8.58 -6.89 3.21
N ASN A 30 -8.95 -6.56 1.96
CA ASN A 30 -9.45 -7.49 0.96
C ASN A 30 -8.40 -7.72 -0.15
N PRO A 31 -7.63 -8.82 -0.10
CA PRO A 31 -6.53 -9.09 -1.03
C PRO A 31 -6.94 -9.01 -2.50
N GLU A 32 -8.06 -9.62 -2.88
CA GLU A 32 -8.53 -9.71 -4.25
C GLU A 32 -8.90 -8.33 -4.80
N LYS A 33 -9.64 -7.54 -4.01
CA LYS A 33 -10.03 -6.17 -4.39
C LYS A 33 -8.82 -5.26 -4.53
N ILE A 34 -7.83 -5.39 -3.65
CA ILE A 34 -6.61 -4.59 -3.67
C ILE A 34 -5.75 -4.97 -4.87
N ALA A 35 -5.63 -6.26 -5.20
CA ALA A 35 -4.87 -6.74 -6.34
C ALA A 35 -5.35 -6.16 -7.69
N LEU A 36 -6.63 -5.79 -7.81
CA LEU A 36 -7.18 -5.14 -9.02
C LEU A 36 -6.61 -3.74 -9.29
N ALA A 37 -5.98 -3.09 -8.31
CA ALA A 37 -5.28 -1.81 -8.49
C ALA A 37 -3.90 -1.97 -9.16
N TYR A 38 -3.40 -3.20 -9.27
CA TYR A 38 -2.08 -3.52 -9.84
C TYR A 38 -2.25 -4.12 -11.23
N THR A 39 -1.25 -3.97 -12.08
CA THR A 39 -1.19 -4.67 -13.38
C THR A 39 -1.07 -6.18 -13.20
N ILE A 40 -1.45 -6.97 -14.22
CA ILE A 40 -1.37 -8.44 -14.15
C ILE A 40 0.07 -8.90 -13.91
N ASP A 41 1.03 -8.19 -14.48
CA ASP A 41 2.48 -8.38 -14.43
C ASP A 41 3.18 -7.43 -13.43
N SER A 42 2.46 -6.93 -12.41
CA SER A 42 3.03 -5.93 -11.49
C SER A 42 4.26 -6.45 -10.72
N GLU A 43 5.29 -5.62 -10.63
CA GLU A 43 6.55 -5.93 -9.93
C GLU A 43 6.59 -5.23 -8.56
N TRP A 44 6.76 -5.99 -7.49
CA TRP A 44 6.93 -5.43 -6.15
C TRP A 44 8.26 -5.81 -5.51
N ARG A 45 8.77 -4.88 -4.69
CA ARG A 45 9.62 -5.20 -3.55
C ARG A 45 8.94 -4.65 -2.30
N ASN A 46 8.65 -5.52 -1.34
CA ASN A 46 8.11 -5.14 -0.04
C ASN A 46 9.06 -5.63 1.05
N ARG A 47 9.79 -4.69 1.68
CA ARG A 47 10.93 -4.99 2.56
C ARG A 47 12.01 -5.77 1.79
N ASP A 48 12.24 -7.01 2.16
CA ASP A 48 13.17 -7.99 1.57
C ASP A 48 12.48 -9.00 0.64
N THR A 49 11.16 -8.92 0.50
CA THR A 49 10.35 -9.85 -0.28
C THR A 49 10.02 -9.28 -1.66
N PHE A 50 10.16 -10.10 -2.70
CA PHE A 50 9.76 -9.77 -4.08
C PHE A 50 8.45 -10.49 -4.43
N VAL A 51 7.56 -9.80 -5.16
CA VAL A 51 6.23 -10.30 -5.52
C VAL A 51 5.95 -9.92 -6.97
N ASN A 52 5.57 -10.89 -7.81
CA ASN A 52 5.39 -10.73 -9.25
C ASN A 52 3.96 -11.13 -9.67
N GLY A 53 3.19 -10.12 -10.08
CA GLY A 53 1.84 -10.27 -10.59
C GLY A 53 0.75 -10.40 -9.52
N ARG A 54 -0.50 -10.32 -9.97
CA ARG A 54 -1.68 -10.24 -9.07
C ARG A 54 -1.84 -11.47 -8.17
N GLU A 55 -1.53 -12.66 -8.67
CA GLU A 55 -1.67 -13.89 -7.90
C GLU A 55 -0.73 -13.89 -6.68
N GLU A 56 0.54 -13.55 -6.88
CA GLU A 56 1.50 -13.44 -5.78
C GLU A 56 1.14 -12.29 -4.83
N ILE A 57 0.59 -11.18 -5.35
CA ILE A 57 0.09 -10.06 -4.53
C ILE A 57 -1.03 -10.53 -3.60
N ILE A 58 -2.02 -11.27 -4.13
CA ILE A 58 -3.12 -11.82 -3.31
C ILE A 58 -2.54 -12.72 -2.21
N ASN A 59 -1.64 -13.63 -2.56
CA ASN A 59 -1.00 -14.52 -1.59
C ASN A 59 -0.21 -13.76 -0.51
N PHE A 60 0.53 -12.71 -0.91
CA PHE A 60 1.27 -11.85 0.00
C PHE A 60 0.33 -11.12 0.98
N LEU A 61 -0.73 -10.49 0.46
CA LEU A 61 -1.69 -9.73 1.26
C LEU A 61 -2.51 -10.61 2.20
N SER A 62 -2.92 -11.80 1.75
CA SER A 62 -3.58 -12.80 2.59
C SER A 62 -2.73 -13.20 3.79
N LYS A 63 -1.43 -13.44 3.58
CA LYS A 63 -0.49 -13.74 4.67
C LYS A 63 -0.25 -12.54 5.59
N LYS A 64 -0.21 -11.32 5.03
CA LYS A 64 -0.03 -10.08 5.79
C LYS A 64 -1.11 -9.94 6.86
N TRP A 65 -2.39 -9.98 6.48
CA TRP A 65 -3.49 -9.77 7.44
C TRP A 65 -3.84 -10.98 8.29
N GLN A 66 -3.25 -12.15 8.02
CA GLN A 66 -3.25 -13.24 8.99
C GLN A 66 -2.33 -12.95 10.20
N ASN A 67 -1.32 -12.09 10.03
CA ASN A 67 -0.30 -11.79 11.06
C ASN A 67 -0.40 -10.37 11.61
N GLU A 68 -0.91 -9.42 10.82
CA GLU A 68 -1.12 -8.03 11.20
C GLU A 68 -2.61 -7.77 11.47
N LEU A 69 -3.03 -8.05 12.71
CA LEU A 69 -4.41 -7.91 13.17
C LEU A 69 -4.73 -6.45 13.50
N ASN A 70 -6.02 -6.08 13.57
CA ASN A 70 -6.47 -4.71 13.89
C ASN A 70 -5.78 -3.63 13.05
N TYR A 71 -5.49 -3.98 11.80
CA TYR A 71 -4.71 -3.15 10.87
C TYR A 71 -5.44 -1.84 10.59
N LYS A 72 -4.73 -0.72 10.79
CA LYS A 72 -5.19 0.61 10.37
C LYS A 72 -4.06 1.40 9.76
N LEU A 73 -4.29 1.93 8.56
CA LEU A 73 -3.28 2.59 7.74
C LEU A 73 -3.65 4.04 7.45
N LYS A 74 -2.63 4.90 7.53
CA LYS A 74 -2.64 6.26 7.01
C LYS A 74 -1.54 6.44 5.97
N LYS A 75 -1.88 6.97 4.81
CA LYS A 75 -0.96 7.36 3.74
C LYS A 75 -0.95 8.88 3.59
N GLU A 76 0.20 9.41 3.21
CA GLU A 76 0.42 10.83 3.00
C GLU A 76 1.24 11.06 1.72
N TYR A 77 0.83 12.07 0.97
CA TYR A 77 1.57 12.54 -0.20
C TYR A 77 2.96 13.05 0.19
N TRP A 78 3.99 12.58 -0.53
CA TRP A 78 5.34 13.13 -0.44
C TRP A 78 5.71 13.93 -1.69
N ALA A 79 5.69 13.28 -2.86
CA ALA A 79 6.00 13.89 -4.14
C ALA A 79 5.35 13.11 -5.29
N HIS A 80 5.26 13.71 -6.48
CA HIS A 80 4.92 12.99 -7.70
C HIS A 80 5.69 13.56 -8.90
N SER A 81 5.83 12.77 -9.96
CA SER A 81 6.37 13.18 -11.25
C SER A 81 5.75 12.29 -12.32
N GLU A 82 5.05 12.89 -13.29
CA GLU A 82 4.37 12.19 -14.39
C GLU A 82 3.50 11.02 -13.90
N ASN A 83 3.93 9.78 -14.14
CA ASN A 83 3.23 8.55 -13.77
C ASN A 83 3.74 7.92 -12.46
N ARG A 84 4.53 8.65 -11.66
CA ARG A 84 5.11 8.18 -10.40
C ARG A 84 4.63 8.97 -9.21
N ILE A 85 4.42 8.28 -8.09
CA ILE A 85 4.03 8.90 -6.81
C ILE A 85 4.94 8.33 -5.71
N ALA A 86 5.51 9.21 -4.90
CA ALA A 86 6.18 8.88 -3.65
C ALA A 86 5.24 9.15 -2.48
N VAL A 87 5.14 8.18 -1.57
CA VAL A 87 4.16 8.15 -0.49
C VAL A 87 4.86 7.81 0.81
N ARG A 88 4.57 8.59 1.85
CA ARG A 88 4.86 8.22 3.24
C ARG A 88 3.62 7.56 3.81
N PHE A 89 3.80 6.58 4.69
CA PHE A 89 2.67 5.99 5.37
C PHE A 89 3.06 5.44 6.73
N GLU A 90 2.05 5.24 7.54
CA GLU A 90 2.14 4.56 8.81
C GLU A 90 0.94 3.65 8.97
N TYR A 91 1.13 2.50 9.60
CA TYR A 91 0.02 1.67 10.01
C TYR A 91 0.26 1.08 11.39
N GLU A 92 -0.82 0.95 12.14
CA GLU A 92 -0.84 0.27 13.43
C GLU A 92 -1.43 -1.12 13.24
N TYR A 93 -0.86 -2.09 13.93
CA TYR A 93 -1.37 -3.45 13.95
C TYR A 93 -0.99 -4.14 15.27
N GLN A 94 -1.74 -5.19 15.57
CA GLN A 94 -1.46 -6.11 16.67
C GLN A 94 -0.98 -7.44 16.09
N ASN A 95 0.10 -8.02 16.61
CA ASN A 95 0.51 -9.37 16.22
C ASN A 95 -0.34 -10.44 16.94
N LYS A 96 -0.10 -11.72 16.66
CA LYS A 96 -0.86 -12.83 17.27
C LYS A 96 -0.63 -12.98 18.76
N GLU A 97 0.50 -12.49 19.26
CA GLU A 97 0.87 -12.48 20.67
C GLU A 97 0.27 -11.30 21.45
N GLY A 98 -0.47 -10.42 20.77
CA GLY A 98 -1.13 -9.26 21.38
C GLY A 98 -0.27 -7.99 21.47
N LYS A 99 0.97 -8.02 21.00
CA LYS A 99 1.87 -6.85 20.97
C LYS A 99 1.46 -5.88 19.86
N TRP A 100 1.49 -4.60 20.17
CA TRP A 100 1.18 -3.53 19.23
C TRP A 100 2.44 -3.01 18.56
N TYR A 101 2.30 -2.67 17.28
CA TYR A 101 3.36 -2.07 16.48
C TYR A 101 2.80 -0.91 15.68
N ARG A 102 3.65 0.12 15.51
CA ARG A 102 3.48 1.12 14.46
C ARG A 102 4.57 0.92 13.42
N ALA A 103 4.15 0.59 12.21
CA ALA A 103 5.02 0.43 11.07
C ALA A 103 5.13 1.76 10.31
N TYR A 104 6.35 2.26 10.12
CA TYR A 104 6.63 3.46 9.35
C TYR A 104 7.17 3.07 7.98
N GLY A 105 6.55 3.61 6.93
CA GLY A 105 6.81 3.19 5.56
C GLY A 105 7.05 4.33 4.59
N ASN A 106 7.90 4.06 3.62
CA ASN A 106 8.01 4.81 2.39
C ASN A 106 7.72 3.86 1.23
N GLU A 107 6.82 4.25 0.33
CA GLU A 107 6.60 3.51 -0.91
C GLU A 107 6.61 4.41 -2.13
N ASN A 108 7.13 3.85 -3.22
CA ASN A 108 7.21 4.50 -4.51
C ASN A 108 6.44 3.68 -5.54
N TRP A 109 5.55 4.36 -6.24
CA TRP A 109 4.61 3.77 -7.18
C TRP A 109 4.91 4.26 -8.59
N GLU A 110 4.81 3.36 -9.57
CA GLU A 110 4.81 3.67 -10.99
C GLU A 110 3.56 3.08 -11.63
N PHE A 111 2.82 3.89 -12.39
CA PHE A 111 1.52 3.51 -12.98
C PHE A 111 1.60 3.36 -14.50
N ASP A 112 0.76 2.48 -15.05
CA ASP A 112 0.51 2.38 -16.49
C ASP A 112 -0.50 3.44 -16.97
N ASN A 113 -0.72 3.52 -18.28
CA ASN A 113 -1.66 4.47 -18.88
C ASN A 113 -3.13 4.20 -18.52
N ASN A 114 -3.45 3.03 -17.96
CA ASN A 114 -4.77 2.68 -17.47
C ASN A 114 -4.93 2.96 -15.96
N GLY A 115 -3.91 3.55 -15.33
CA GLY A 115 -3.92 3.90 -13.90
C GLY A 115 -3.74 2.72 -12.95
N GLN A 116 -3.37 1.54 -13.47
CA GLN A 116 -2.97 0.40 -12.65
C GLN A 116 -1.49 0.55 -12.26
N MET A 117 -1.15 0.15 -11.05
CA MET A 117 0.22 0.21 -10.58
C MET A 117 1.05 -0.90 -11.24
N LYS A 118 2.08 -0.52 -11.99
CA LYS A 118 3.04 -1.44 -12.60
C LYS A 118 4.12 -1.84 -11.63
N LYS A 119 4.65 -0.88 -10.86
CA LYS A 119 5.74 -1.12 -9.91
C LYS A 119 5.42 -0.56 -8.54
N ARG A 120 5.74 -1.32 -7.50
CA ARG A 120 5.62 -0.92 -6.10
C ARG A 120 6.89 -1.25 -5.32
N TYR A 121 7.59 -0.22 -4.85
CA TYR A 121 8.76 -0.40 -4.00
C TYR A 121 8.46 0.15 -2.61
N ALA A 122 8.37 -0.71 -1.61
CA ALA A 122 8.03 -0.33 -0.24
C ALA A 122 9.14 -0.75 0.74
N SER A 123 9.61 0.21 1.52
CA SER A 123 10.52 0.02 2.65
C SER A 123 9.78 0.39 3.93
N ILE A 124 9.81 -0.50 4.91
CA ILE A 124 8.98 -0.42 6.11
C ILE A 124 9.80 -0.87 7.31
N ASN A 125 9.68 -0.16 8.43
CA ASN A 125 10.31 -0.46 9.71
C ASN A 125 9.25 -0.47 10.81
N ASP A 126 9.27 -1.49 11.67
CA ASP A 126 8.29 -1.65 12.75
C ASP A 126 8.86 -1.16 14.08
N LEU A 127 8.08 -0.37 14.79
CA LEU A 127 8.35 0.05 16.16
C LEU A 127 7.30 -0.60 17.06
N GLU A 128 7.72 -1.38 18.05
CA GLU A 128 6.83 -1.85 19.12
C GLU A 128 6.35 -0.63 19.92
N ILE A 129 5.04 -0.56 20.17
CA ILE A 129 4.39 0.53 20.91
C ILE A 129 3.47 -0.05 21.98
N GLU A 130 3.15 0.76 23.00
CA GLU A 130 2.08 0.42 23.93
C GLU A 130 0.72 0.67 23.29
N GLU A 131 -0.32 -0.04 23.75
CA GLU A 131 -1.68 0.17 23.24
C GLU A 131 -2.16 1.61 23.47
N THR A 132 -1.72 2.26 24.56
CA THR A 132 -2.04 3.65 24.88
C THR A 132 -1.38 4.67 23.96
N ASP A 133 -0.34 4.28 23.22
CA ASP A 133 0.36 5.18 22.31
C ASP A 133 -0.29 5.24 20.92
N ARG A 134 -1.32 4.42 20.68
CA ARG A 134 -2.06 4.33 19.40
C ARG A 134 -2.80 5.62 19.08
N TYR A 135 -2.82 5.99 17.79
CA TYR A 135 -3.56 7.17 17.33
C TYR A 135 -4.26 7.00 15.97
N LEU A 136 -4.20 5.81 15.35
CA LEU A 136 -4.90 5.49 14.11
C LEU A 136 -6.28 4.85 14.36
#